data_AF-X0YRP2-F1
#
_entry.id   AF-X0YRP2-F1
#
_cell.length_a   1.000
_cell.length_b   1.000
_cell.length_c   1.000
_cell.angle_alpha   90.00
_cell.angle_beta   90.00
_cell.angle_gamma   90.00
#
_symmetry.space_group_name_H-M   'P 1'
#
loop_
_entity.id
_entity.type
_entity.pdbx_description
1 polymer ?
#
loop_
_entity_poly.entity_id
_entity_poly.type
_entity_poly.pdbx_seq_one_letter_code
_entity_poly.pdbx_strand_id
1 'polypeptide(L)'
;KIIRVNVKNKSNKLTPGMYEYMLARTAFFDNVFMGALNKNVPQIVLLGAGYDTRSYRFAKLNSTTKIFELDIATTQNRKKKCLKKTQIDFPKHVTLVPIDFNKESLKNVLEKAGYENNEKTLFIWEGVSYYLEPDSVDATLEFVKNSS
;
A
#
# COMPACT_ATOMS: atom_id res chain seq x y z
N LYS A 1 -21.65 -2.75 -15.21
CA LYS A 1 -21.26 -3.66 -16.31
C LYS A 1 -20.54 -2.93 -17.45
N ILE A 2 -21.09 -1.81 -17.95
CA ILE A 2 -20.54 -1.04 -19.10
C ILE A 2 -19.13 -0.45 -18.83
N ILE A 3 -18.88 0.14 -17.66
CA ILE A 3 -17.58 0.75 -17.34
C ILE A 3 -16.43 -0.26 -17.40
N ARG A 4 -16.61 -1.48 -16.83
CA ARG A 4 -15.58 -2.53 -16.85
C ARG A 4 -15.24 -2.98 -18.27
N VAL A 5 -16.26 -3.17 -19.11
CA VAL A 5 -16.08 -3.55 -20.52
C VAL A 5 -15.33 -2.45 -21.28
N ASN A 6 -15.70 -1.18 -21.06
CA ASN A 6 -15.04 -0.05 -21.71
C ASN A 6 -13.58 0.09 -21.28
N VAL A 7 -13.28 -0.08 -19.98
CA VAL A 7 -11.89 -0.04 -19.46
C VAL A 7 -11.07 -1.18 -20.04
N LYS A 8 -11.60 -2.42 -20.05
CA LYS A 8 -10.93 -3.58 -20.66
C LYS A 8 -10.63 -3.34 -22.13
N ASN A 9 -11.63 -2.93 -22.91
CA ASN A 9 -11.49 -2.71 -24.35
C ASN A 9 -10.48 -1.59 -24.65
N LYS A 10 -10.47 -0.50 -23.88
CA LYS A 10 -9.51 0.59 -24.03
C LYS A 10 -8.09 0.16 -23.67
N SER A 11 -7.93 -0.55 -22.55
CA SER A 11 -6.63 -1.07 -22.10
C SER A 11 -6.03 -2.03 -23.11
N ASN A 12 -6.82 -2.98 -23.62
CA ASN A 12 -6.33 -4.00 -24.55
C ASN A 12 -5.91 -3.45 -25.92
N LYS A 13 -6.39 -2.26 -26.31
CA LYS A 13 -5.92 -1.58 -27.52
C LYS A 13 -4.53 -0.96 -27.36
N LEU A 14 -4.18 -0.49 -26.16
CA LEU A 14 -2.91 0.20 -25.89
C LEU A 14 -1.83 -0.75 -25.38
N THR A 15 -2.22 -1.67 -24.49
CA THR A 15 -1.32 -2.61 -23.82
C THR A 15 -2.09 -3.91 -23.60
N PRO A 16 -2.08 -4.83 -24.59
CA PRO A 16 -2.76 -6.12 -24.48
C PRO A 16 -2.37 -6.85 -23.19
N GLY A 17 -3.36 -7.36 -22.45
CA GLY A 17 -3.14 -8.11 -21.20
C GLY A 17 -2.99 -7.26 -19.94
N MET A 18 -2.85 -5.94 -20.04
CA MET A 18 -2.71 -5.06 -18.88
C MET A 18 -3.96 -5.09 -17.97
N TYR A 19 -5.16 -5.22 -18.56
CA TYR A 19 -6.39 -5.29 -17.77
C TYR A 19 -6.43 -6.56 -16.90
N GLU A 20 -6.16 -7.72 -17.50
CA GLU A 20 -6.08 -9.00 -16.82
C GLU A 20 -4.97 -9.02 -15.77
N TYR A 21 -3.79 -8.47 -16.10
CA TYR A 21 -2.67 -8.32 -15.16
C TYR A 21 -3.06 -7.51 -13.92
N MET A 22 -3.71 -6.35 -14.10
CA MET A 22 -4.15 -5.51 -12.97
C MET A 22 -5.16 -6.22 -12.07
N LEU A 23 -6.08 -7.01 -12.65
CA LEU A 23 -7.03 -7.82 -11.89
C LEU A 23 -6.32 -8.92 -11.10
N ALA A 24 -5.44 -9.68 -11.75
CA ALA A 24 -4.70 -10.77 -11.11
C ALA A 24 -3.79 -10.24 -10.00
N ARG A 25 -3.07 -9.14 -10.26
CA ARG A 25 -2.19 -8.47 -9.28
C ARG A 25 -2.97 -7.99 -8.07
N THR A 26 -4.09 -7.29 -8.30
CA THR A 26 -4.94 -6.81 -7.21
C THR A 26 -5.49 -7.97 -6.38
N ALA A 27 -6.00 -9.02 -7.03
CA ALA A 27 -6.54 -10.21 -6.35
C ALA A 27 -5.47 -10.95 -5.53
N PHE A 28 -4.25 -11.07 -6.04
CA PHE A 28 -3.14 -11.69 -5.32
C PHE A 28 -2.84 -10.93 -4.02
N PHE A 29 -2.57 -9.62 -4.11
CA PHE A 29 -2.25 -8.82 -2.93
C PHE A 29 -3.44 -8.66 -1.98
N ASP A 30 -4.67 -8.67 -2.48
CA ASP A 30 -5.87 -8.73 -1.63
C ASP A 30 -5.88 -9.98 -0.76
N ASN A 31 -5.58 -11.15 -1.35
CA ASN A 31 -5.52 -12.41 -0.61
C ASN A 31 -4.41 -12.39 0.44
N VAL A 32 -3.24 -11.82 0.12
CA VAL A 32 -2.12 -11.67 1.07
C VAL A 32 -2.52 -10.73 2.22
N PHE A 33 -3.09 -9.57 1.90
CA PHE A 33 -3.52 -8.57 2.88
C PHE A 33 -4.60 -9.11 3.82
N MET A 34 -5.67 -9.70 3.28
CA MET A 34 -6.73 -10.32 4.09
C MET A 34 -6.19 -11.51 4.90
N GLY A 35 -5.26 -12.30 4.33
CA GLY A 35 -4.61 -13.40 5.03
C GLY A 35 -3.83 -12.94 6.26
N ALA A 36 -3.14 -11.81 6.20
CA ALA A 36 -2.46 -11.22 7.34
C ALA A 36 -3.45 -10.70 8.39
N LEU A 37 -4.52 -10.02 7.98
CA LEU A 37 -5.58 -9.56 8.90
C LEU A 37 -6.24 -10.73 9.63
N ASN A 38 -6.61 -11.79 8.90
CA ASN A 38 -7.22 -12.98 9.49
C ASN A 38 -6.30 -13.74 10.46
N LYS A 39 -4.98 -13.56 10.31
CA LYS A 39 -3.96 -14.12 11.23
C LYS A 39 -3.60 -13.14 12.36
N ASN A 40 -4.28 -12.00 12.47
CA ASN A 40 -3.99 -10.93 13.43
C ASN A 40 -2.52 -10.49 13.39
N VAL A 41 -1.93 -10.37 12.20
CA VAL A 41 -0.59 -9.75 12.07
C VAL A 41 -0.65 -8.34 12.65
N PRO A 42 0.23 -7.97 13.60
CA PRO A 42 0.09 -6.71 14.34
C PRO A 42 0.35 -5.49 13.46
N GLN A 43 1.17 -5.62 12.41
CA GLN A 43 1.54 -4.50 11.54
C GLN A 43 1.49 -4.85 10.04
N ILE A 44 0.98 -3.93 9.23
CA ILE A 44 1.07 -3.98 7.77
C ILE A 44 1.67 -2.67 7.27
N VAL A 45 2.67 -2.77 6.40
CA VAL A 45 3.32 -1.63 5.75
C VAL A 45 3.07 -1.70 4.25
N LEU A 46 2.36 -0.72 3.71
CA LEU A 46 2.13 -0.54 2.27
C LEU A 46 3.15 0.48 1.74
N LEU A 47 4.17 -0.02 1.05
CA LEU A 47 5.24 0.79 0.45
C LEU A 47 4.77 1.31 -0.91
N GLY A 48 4.71 2.63 -1.09
CA GLY A 48 4.14 3.28 -2.27
C GLY A 48 2.64 3.04 -2.42
N ALA A 49 1.90 3.25 -1.34
CA ALA A 49 0.48 2.91 -1.23
C ALA A 49 -0.41 3.62 -2.26
N GLY A 50 0.00 4.78 -2.77
CA GLY A 50 -0.71 5.54 -3.80
C GLY A 50 -2.21 5.66 -3.54
N TYR A 51 -3.00 5.11 -4.46
CA TYR A 51 -4.47 5.03 -4.36
C TYR A 51 -4.96 3.64 -3.95
N ASP A 52 -4.12 2.81 -3.35
CA ASP A 52 -4.55 1.56 -2.73
C ASP A 52 -5.68 1.86 -1.73
N THR A 53 -6.76 1.09 -1.81
CA THR A 53 -7.93 1.24 -0.95
C THR A 53 -8.14 0.06 -0.01
N ARG A 54 -7.21 -0.91 0.07
CA ARG A 54 -7.32 -2.12 0.92
C ARG A 54 -7.66 -1.79 2.36
N SER A 55 -6.97 -0.82 2.96
CA SER A 55 -7.20 -0.36 4.33
C SER A 55 -8.64 0.11 4.59
N TYR A 56 -9.32 0.63 3.57
CA TYR A 56 -10.68 1.16 3.65
C TYR A 56 -11.72 0.11 3.25
N ARG A 57 -11.43 -0.65 2.19
CA ARG A 57 -12.31 -1.72 1.67
C ARG A 57 -12.43 -2.88 2.66
N PHE A 58 -11.38 -3.15 3.42
CA PHE A 58 -11.32 -4.19 4.44
C PHE A 58 -11.31 -3.62 5.87
N ALA A 59 -11.82 -2.41 6.08
CA ALA A 59 -11.82 -1.74 7.39
C ALA A 59 -12.55 -2.52 8.51
N LYS A 60 -13.40 -3.49 8.16
CA LYS A 60 -14.03 -4.38 9.15
C LYS A 60 -13.10 -5.46 9.70
N LEU A 61 -12.01 -5.76 8.99
CA LEU A 61 -11.04 -6.81 9.34
C LEU A 61 -9.76 -6.25 10.00
N ASN A 62 -9.56 -4.93 10.01
CA ASN A 62 -8.33 -4.29 10.49
C ASN A 62 -8.47 -3.64 11.88
N SER A 63 -9.36 -4.18 12.73
CA SER A 63 -9.68 -3.59 14.04
C SER A 63 -8.56 -3.64 15.08
N THR A 64 -7.45 -4.34 14.80
CA THR A 64 -6.32 -4.53 15.72
C THR A 64 -4.96 -4.34 15.05
N THR A 65 -4.88 -4.45 13.73
CA THR A 65 -3.65 -4.32 12.96
C THR A 65 -3.33 -2.85 12.67
N LYS A 66 -2.14 -2.39 13.07
CA LYS A 66 -1.60 -1.08 12.64
C LYS A 66 -1.24 -1.15 11.16
N ILE A 67 -1.76 -0.21 10.37
CA ILE A 67 -1.49 -0.14 8.93
C ILE A 67 -0.79 1.18 8.62
N PHE A 68 0.41 1.10 8.07
CA PHE A 68 1.20 2.24 7.64
C PHE A 68 1.16 2.33 6.12
N GLU A 69 0.66 3.44 5.59
CA GLU A 69 0.65 3.70 4.16
C GLU A 69 1.71 4.73 3.81
N LEU A 70 2.74 4.31 3.08
CA LEU A 70 3.87 5.16 2.71
C LEU A 70 3.72 5.63 1.27
N ASP A 71 3.79 6.94 1.05
CA ASP A 71 3.81 7.54 -0.29
C ASP A 71 4.26 9.00 -0.20
N ILE A 72 4.46 9.67 -1.34
CA ILE A 72 4.76 11.09 -1.35
C ILE A 72 3.56 11.90 -0.82
N ALA A 73 3.85 13.01 -0.12
CA ALA A 73 2.85 13.84 0.54
C ALA A 73 1.75 14.35 -0.42
N THR A 74 2.12 14.67 -1.66
CA THR A 74 1.19 15.18 -2.69
C THR A 74 0.12 14.14 -3.04
N THR A 75 0.49 12.87 -3.22
CA THR A 75 -0.43 11.76 -3.47
C THR A 75 -1.35 11.53 -2.28
N GLN A 76 -0.80 11.46 -1.07
CA GLN A 76 -1.60 11.25 0.15
C GLN A 76 -2.59 12.39 0.40
N ASN A 77 -2.19 13.64 0.18
CA ASN A 77 -3.07 14.79 0.31
C ASN A 77 -4.25 14.74 -0.68
N ARG A 78 -4.00 14.29 -1.91
CA ARG A 78 -5.07 14.07 -2.88
C ARG A 78 -5.99 12.91 -2.47
N LYS A 79 -5.44 11.79 -2.01
CA LYS A 79 -6.20 10.66 -1.48
C LYS A 79 -7.13 11.08 -0.33
N LYS A 80 -6.61 11.82 0.66
CA LYS A 80 -7.40 12.41 1.76
C LYS A 80 -8.58 13.24 1.25
N LYS A 81 -8.36 14.12 0.26
CA LYS A 81 -9.42 14.93 -0.37
C LYS A 81 -10.49 14.06 -1.04
N CYS A 82 -10.07 13.02 -1.77
CA CYS A 82 -11.01 12.10 -2.42
C CYS A 82 -11.86 11.34 -1.41
N LEU A 83 -11.25 10.76 -0.37
CA LEU A 83 -11.96 10.02 0.68
C LEU A 83 -12.97 10.91 1.42
N LYS A 84 -12.56 12.14 1.77
CA LYS A 84 -13.47 13.13 2.37
C LYS A 84 -14.65 13.46 1.45
N LYS A 85 -14.41 13.64 0.15
CA LYS A 85 -15.47 13.94 -0.83
C LYS A 85 -16.46 12.77 -0.97
N THR A 86 -16.01 11.53 -0.80
CA THR A 86 -16.84 10.34 -0.88
C THR A 86 -17.40 9.88 0.46
N GLN A 87 -17.22 10.67 1.53
CA GLN A 87 -17.67 10.34 2.89
C GLN A 87 -17.19 8.95 3.37
N ILE A 88 -15.95 8.58 2.99
CA ILE A 88 -15.30 7.37 3.50
C ILE A 88 -14.45 7.77 4.69
N ASP A 89 -14.76 7.21 5.86
CA ASP A 89 -14.01 7.46 7.08
C ASP A 89 -12.60 6.84 7.01
N PHE A 90 -11.67 7.51 7.68
CA PHE A 90 -10.34 6.96 7.90
C PHE A 90 -10.40 5.92 9.03
N PRO A 91 -9.99 4.66 8.80
CA PRO A 91 -9.95 3.66 9.85
C PRO A 91 -8.94 4.07 10.94
N LYS A 92 -9.28 3.82 12.21
CA LYS A 92 -8.49 4.27 13.37
C LYS A 92 -7.04 3.78 13.38
N HIS A 93 -6.78 2.61 12.81
CA HIS A 93 -5.46 1.98 12.82
C HIS A 93 -4.63 2.28 11.56
N VAL A 94 -5.10 3.18 10.69
CA VAL A 94 -4.40 3.55 9.44
C VAL A 94 -3.66 4.86 9.62
N THR A 95 -2.33 4.81 9.51
CA THR A 95 -1.46 5.98 9.55
C THR A 95 -0.91 6.24 8.15
N LEU A 96 -1.18 7.43 7.61
CA LEU A 96 -0.56 7.90 6.37
C LEU A 96 0.81 8.50 6.70
N VAL A 97 1.86 7.95 6.10
CA VAL A 97 3.25 8.26 6.40
C VAL A 97 3.92 8.84 5.15
N PRO A 98 4.08 10.17 5.04
CA PRO A 98 4.75 10.76 3.88
C PRO A 98 6.22 10.35 3.81
N ILE A 99 6.70 9.95 2.63
CA ILE A 99 8.11 9.62 2.39
C ILE A 99 8.52 9.86 0.94
N ASP A 100 9.74 10.33 0.73
CA ASP A 100 10.50 10.18 -0.52
C ASP A 100 11.55 9.07 -0.34
N PHE A 101 11.30 7.90 -0.93
CA PHE A 101 12.18 6.72 -0.81
C PHE A 101 13.63 6.97 -1.26
N ASN A 102 13.85 7.92 -2.17
CA ASN A 102 15.19 8.21 -2.69
C ASN A 102 15.97 9.15 -1.76
N LYS A 103 15.30 9.81 -0.81
CA LYS A 103 15.92 10.84 0.05
C LYS A 103 15.85 10.55 1.54
N GLU A 104 14.89 9.73 1.96
CA GLU A 104 14.56 9.56 3.37
C GLU A 104 14.76 8.12 3.84
N SER A 105 15.17 7.96 5.08
CA SER A 105 15.33 6.64 5.70
C SER A 105 13.96 6.05 6.05
N LEU A 106 13.65 4.90 5.44
CA LEU A 106 12.43 4.14 5.71
C LEU A 106 12.25 3.83 7.20
N LYS A 107 13.33 3.39 7.88
CA LYS A 107 13.35 3.10 9.31
C LYS A 107 12.92 4.30 10.15
N ASN A 108 13.62 5.44 9.97
CA ASN A 108 13.37 6.63 10.79
C ASN A 108 11.94 7.17 10.59
N VAL A 109 11.43 7.10 9.36
CA VAL A 109 10.08 7.56 9.02
C VAL A 109 9.01 6.65 9.65
N LEU A 110 9.20 5.33 9.60
CA LEU A 110 8.31 4.35 10.21
C LEU A 110 8.32 4.42 11.74
N GLU A 111 9.49 4.48 12.38
CA GLU A 111 9.60 4.58 13.85
C GLU A 111 8.88 5.82 14.38
N LYS A 112 9.05 6.97 13.71
CA LYS A 112 8.33 8.22 14.03
C LYS A 112 6.81 8.08 13.89
N ALA A 113 6.34 7.22 12.98
CA ALA A 113 4.93 6.94 12.78
C ALA A 113 4.35 5.93 13.79
N GLY A 114 5.19 5.33 14.66
CA GLY A 114 4.78 4.35 15.66
C GLY A 114 4.88 2.90 15.20
N TYR A 115 5.70 2.63 14.17
CA TYR A 115 6.12 1.28 13.79
C TYR A 115 7.02 0.67 14.86
N GLU A 116 6.79 -0.59 15.17
CA GLU A 116 7.54 -1.36 16.17
C GLU A 116 8.39 -2.44 15.49
N ASN A 117 9.72 -2.30 15.48
CA ASN A 117 10.61 -3.19 14.73
C ASN A 117 10.66 -4.63 15.26
N ASN A 118 10.21 -4.87 16.48
CA ASN A 118 10.15 -6.17 17.14
C ASN A 118 8.82 -6.91 16.92
N GLU A 119 7.86 -6.27 16.25
CA GLU A 119 6.55 -6.84 16.00
C GLU A 119 6.44 -7.40 14.58
N LYS A 120 5.75 -8.53 14.44
CA LYS A 120 5.60 -9.22 13.16
C LYS A 120 4.92 -8.33 12.12
N THR A 121 5.57 -8.13 10.98
CA THR A 121 5.10 -7.19 9.96
C THR A 121 4.89 -7.86 8.61
N LEU A 122 3.77 -7.54 7.95
CA LEU A 122 3.61 -7.78 6.51
C LEU A 122 4.01 -6.52 5.74
N PHE A 123 5.01 -6.65 4.87
CA PHE A 123 5.36 -5.62 3.90
C PHE A 123 4.73 -5.94 2.54
N ILE A 124 4.06 -4.96 1.93
CA ILE A 124 3.58 -5.01 0.54
C ILE A 124 4.24 -3.89 -0.26
N TRP A 125 4.92 -4.26 -1.34
CA TRP A 125 5.61 -3.33 -2.23
C TRP A 125 5.11 -3.47 -3.68
N GLU A 126 3.84 -3.12 -3.89
CA GLU A 126 3.15 -3.33 -5.16
C GLU A 126 3.43 -2.18 -6.15
N GLY A 127 4.20 -2.46 -7.21
CA GLY A 127 4.30 -1.53 -8.35
C GLY A 127 5.17 -0.29 -8.11
N VAL A 128 6.26 -0.44 -7.35
CA VAL A 128 7.08 0.70 -6.90
C VAL A 128 8.55 0.58 -7.27
N SER A 129 9.17 -0.60 -7.06
CA SER A 129 10.64 -0.75 -7.07
C SER A 129 11.31 -0.26 -8.36
N TYR A 130 10.65 -0.38 -9.51
CA TYR A 130 11.16 0.06 -10.80
C TYR A 130 11.08 1.58 -11.04
N TYR A 131 10.64 2.36 -10.06
CA TYR A 131 10.68 3.83 -10.06
C TYR A 131 11.75 4.42 -9.12
N LEU A 132 12.45 3.56 -8.38
CA LEU A 132 13.41 3.99 -7.37
C LEU A 132 14.83 3.82 -7.88
N GLU A 133 15.75 4.57 -7.28
CA GLU A 133 17.17 4.34 -7.49
C GLU A 133 17.58 2.97 -6.92
N PRO A 134 18.53 2.25 -7.53
CA PRO A 134 18.96 0.93 -7.06
C PRO A 134 19.34 0.90 -5.57
N ASP A 135 20.10 1.89 -5.10
CA ASP A 135 20.50 1.99 -3.69
C ASP A 135 19.29 2.13 -2.74
N SER A 136 18.24 2.79 -3.19
CA SER A 136 16.98 2.92 -2.42
C SER A 136 16.21 1.60 -2.39
N VAL A 137 16.32 0.80 -3.45
CA VAL A 137 15.76 -0.55 -3.46
C VAL A 137 16.50 -1.44 -2.46
N ASP A 138 17.82 -1.42 -2.49
CA ASP A 138 18.67 -2.21 -1.59
C ASP A 138 18.46 -1.81 -0.13
N ALA A 139 18.41 -0.50 0.16
CA ALA A 139 18.15 0.01 1.50
C ALA A 139 16.77 -0.42 2.03
N THR A 140 15.75 -0.47 1.16
CA THR A 140 14.40 -0.92 1.51
C THR A 140 14.40 -2.42 1.83
N LEU A 141 15.05 -3.24 1.00
CA LEU A 141 15.13 -4.69 1.21
C LEU A 141 15.96 -5.04 2.45
N GLU A 142 17.06 -4.33 2.70
CA GLU A 142 17.88 -4.51 3.91
C GLU A 142 17.09 -4.13 5.17
N PHE A 143 16.27 -3.07 5.12
CA PHE A 143 15.36 -2.76 6.22
C PHE A 143 14.37 -3.90 6.45
N VAL A 144 13.64 -4.35 5.42
CA VAL A 144 12.65 -5.44 5.54
C VAL A 144 13.28 -6.70 6.15
N LYS A 145 14.47 -7.08 5.68
CA LYS A 145 15.23 -8.23 6.20
C LYS A 145 15.53 -8.12 7.71
N ASN A 146 15.80 -6.92 8.21
CA ASN A 146 16.13 -6.67 9.62
C ASN A 146 14.90 -6.33 10.50
N SER A 147 13.72 -6.29 9.88
CA SER A 147 12.44 -5.93 10.50
C SER A 147 11.43 -7.08 10.52
N SER A 148 11.82 -8.26 10.03
CA SER A 148 10.98 -9.45 9.86
C SER A 148 11.26 -10.53 10.91
#